data_AF-A0A7K8LKT0-F1
#
_entry.id   AF-A0A7K8LKT0-F1
#
_cell.length_a   1.000
_cell.length_b   1.000
_cell.length_c   1.000
_cell.angle_alpha   90.00
_cell.angle_beta   90.00
_cell.angle_gamma   90.00
#
_symmetry.space_group_name_H-M   'P 1'
#
loop_
_entity.id
_entity.type
_entity.pdbx_description
1 polymer ?
#
loop_
_entity_poly.entity_id
_entity_poly.type
_entity_poly.pdbx_seq_one_letter_code
_entity_poly.pdbx_strand_id
1 'polypeptide(L)'
;PQVSPASWLSPPSWSPTKGDPRPELAALHARTRLWFEQTQARRLGTEGELPAWFHGFISRRETEQLLQDQPLGCFLVRFSESTVGFVLSYR
;
A
#
# COMPACT_ATOMS: atom_id res chain seq x y z
N PRO A 1 1.73 -4.65 -57.40
CA PRO A 1 0.78 -4.33 -56.32
C PRO A 1 1.46 -4.31 -54.94
N GLN A 2 1.80 -3.11 -54.47
CA GLN A 2 2.29 -2.88 -53.11
C GLN A 2 1.18 -3.13 -52.09
N VAL A 3 1.51 -3.79 -50.98
CA VAL A 3 0.67 -3.85 -49.78
C VAL A 3 1.30 -2.98 -48.70
N SER A 4 0.55 -2.01 -48.21
CA SER A 4 0.97 -1.02 -47.21
C SER A 4 1.01 -1.64 -45.79
N PRO A 5 2.01 -1.33 -44.95
CA PRO A 5 2.04 -1.79 -43.57
C PRO A 5 1.77 -0.63 -42.61
N ALA A 6 0.52 -0.44 -42.17
CA ALA A 6 0.23 0.42 -41.02
C ALA A 6 -1.20 0.22 -40.51
N SER A 7 -1.38 -0.67 -39.53
CA SER A 7 -2.55 -0.65 -38.64
C SER A 7 -2.17 -1.34 -37.33
N TRP A 8 -1.16 -0.79 -36.64
CA TRP A 8 -1.00 -1.09 -35.22
C TRP A 8 -2.21 -0.47 -34.51
N LEU A 9 -3.21 -1.30 -34.25
CA LEU A 9 -4.36 -0.94 -33.42
C LEU A 9 -3.80 -0.54 -32.05
N SER A 10 -3.92 0.74 -31.72
CA SER A 10 -3.64 1.26 -30.37
C SER A 10 -4.35 0.39 -29.34
N PRO A 11 -3.68 0.00 -28.23
CA PRO A 11 -4.41 -0.64 -27.14
C PRO A 11 -5.52 0.30 -26.66
N PRO A 12 -6.69 -0.23 -26.26
CA PRO A 12 -7.80 0.60 -25.82
C PRO A 12 -7.35 1.50 -24.68
N SER A 13 -7.81 2.75 -24.69
CA SER A 13 -7.54 3.74 -23.65
C SER A 13 -8.20 3.31 -22.33
N TRP A 14 -7.61 2.33 -21.64
CA TRP A 14 -7.96 2.00 -20.28
C TRP A 14 -7.37 3.09 -19.40
N SER A 15 -8.18 4.08 -19.06
CA SER A 15 -7.91 4.98 -17.95
C SER A 15 -8.22 4.22 -16.67
N PRO A 16 -7.25 3.98 -15.77
CA PRO A 16 -7.56 3.39 -14.46
C PRO A 16 -8.60 4.27 -13.76
N THR A 17 -9.77 3.71 -13.48
CA THR A 17 -10.82 4.34 -12.70
C THR A 17 -10.22 4.73 -11.35
N LYS A 18 -10.66 5.87 -10.78
CA LYS A 18 -10.10 6.51 -9.56
C LYS A 18 -10.00 5.61 -8.30
N GLY A 19 -10.52 4.39 -8.34
CA GLY A 19 -10.48 3.40 -7.26
C GLY A 19 -9.67 2.14 -7.56
N ASP A 20 -9.13 1.95 -8.77
CA ASP A 20 -8.28 0.80 -9.06
C ASP A 20 -6.83 1.15 -8.70
N PRO A 21 -6.20 0.45 -7.73
CA PRO A 21 -4.81 0.71 -7.40
C PRO A 21 -3.96 0.53 -8.65
N ARG A 22 -3.07 1.50 -8.91
CA ARG A 22 -2.12 1.38 -10.00
C ARG A 22 -1.41 0.03 -9.91
N PRO A 23 -1.13 -0.66 -11.03
CA PRO A 23 -0.53 -2.00 -11.00
C PRO A 23 0.74 -2.09 -10.15
N GLU A 24 1.54 -1.01 -10.15
CA GLU A 24 2.75 -0.88 -9.32
C GLU A 24 2.45 -0.89 -7.81
N LEU A 25 1.39 -0.21 -7.38
CA LEU A 25 0.98 -0.17 -5.98
C LEU A 25 0.45 -1.53 -5.53
N ALA A 26 -0.33 -2.21 -6.38
CA ALA A 26 -0.79 -3.57 -6.11
C ALA A 26 0.39 -4.55 -5.98
N ALA A 27 1.38 -4.46 -6.87
CA ALA A 27 2.60 -5.25 -6.80
C ALA A 27 3.43 -4.95 -5.54
N LEU A 28 3.52 -3.69 -5.15
CA LEU A 28 4.17 -3.29 -3.90
C LEU A 28 3.44 -3.86 -2.68
N HIS A 29 2.12 -3.76 -2.63
CA HIS A 29 1.31 -4.33 -1.54
C HIS A 29 1.52 -5.83 -1.41
N ALA A 30 1.54 -6.57 -2.52
CA ALA A 30 1.81 -8.01 -2.53
C ALA A 30 3.20 -8.33 -1.95
N ARG A 31 4.24 -7.60 -2.39
CA ARG A 31 5.62 -7.77 -1.88
C ARG A 31 5.74 -7.45 -0.40
N THR A 32 5.10 -6.37 0.04
CA THR A 32 5.11 -5.96 1.46
C THR A 32 4.38 -6.95 2.34
N ARG A 33 3.24 -7.50 1.90
CA ARG A 33 2.51 -8.55 2.63
C ARG A 33 3.36 -9.80 2.79
N LEU A 34 3.97 -10.27 1.71
CA LEU A 34 4.85 -11.44 1.74
C LEU A 34 6.03 -11.24 2.71
N TRP A 35 6.70 -10.09 2.63
CA TRP A 35 7.79 -9.74 3.54
C TRP A 35 7.34 -9.71 5.01
N PHE A 36 6.17 -9.13 5.28
CA PHE A 36 5.61 -9.03 6.61
C PHE A 36 5.32 -10.41 7.21
N GLU A 37 4.63 -11.28 6.47
CA GLU A 37 4.29 -12.64 6.88
C GLU A 37 5.54 -13.47 7.17
N GLN A 38 6.56 -13.37 6.32
CA GLN A 38 7.79 -14.15 6.45
C GLN A 38 8.71 -13.69 7.58
N THR A 39 8.66 -12.41 7.97
CA THR A 39 9.67 -11.83 8.87
C THR A 39 9.11 -11.24 10.16
N GLN A 40 8.05 -10.44 10.07
CA GLN A 40 7.57 -9.59 11.16
C GLN A 40 6.35 -10.17 11.88
N ALA A 41 5.45 -10.86 11.17
CA ALA A 41 4.15 -11.29 11.69
C ALA A 41 4.28 -12.08 13.01
N ARG A 42 5.22 -13.03 13.08
CA ARG A 42 5.49 -13.84 14.28
C ARG A 42 6.02 -13.02 15.46
N ARG A 43 6.64 -11.86 15.21
CA ARG A 43 7.22 -10.99 16.24
C ARG A 43 6.21 -9.97 16.78
N LEU A 44 5.23 -9.61 15.96
CA LEU A 44 4.27 -8.54 16.26
C LEU A 44 3.01 -9.02 16.96
N GLY A 45 2.65 -10.31 16.84
CA GLY A 45 1.45 -10.85 17.49
C GLY A 45 1.71 -12.18 18.18
N THR A 46 1.16 -12.33 19.37
CA THR A 46 0.81 -13.63 19.95
C THR A 46 -0.58 -14.01 19.43
N GLU A 47 -0.73 -15.23 18.91
CA GLU A 47 -2.05 -15.81 18.60
C GLU A 47 -2.89 -15.09 17.52
N GLY A 48 -2.24 -14.43 16.55
CA GLY A 48 -2.91 -13.92 15.36
C GLY A 48 -3.53 -12.54 15.49
N GLU A 49 -3.44 -11.90 16.66
CA GLU A 49 -3.84 -10.50 16.83
C GLU A 49 -2.67 -9.54 16.60
N LEU A 50 -2.90 -8.52 15.78
CA LEU A 50 -1.94 -7.45 15.56
C LEU A 50 -2.13 -6.36 16.61
N PRO A 51 -1.05 -5.67 17.04
CA PRO A 51 -1.16 -4.61 18.03
C PRO A 51 -2.07 -3.48 17.55
N ALA A 52 -2.82 -2.86 18.47
CA ALA A 52 -3.76 -1.78 18.14
C ALA A 52 -3.11 -0.55 17.47
N TRP A 53 -1.79 -0.37 17.63
CA TRP A 53 -1.02 0.69 16.97
C TRP A 53 -0.60 0.35 15.53
N PHE A 54 -0.86 -0.87 15.05
CA PHE A 54 -0.51 -1.33 13.71
C PHE A 54 -1.74 -1.36 12.79
N HIS A 55 -1.68 -0.62 11.68
CA HIS A 55 -2.82 -0.44 10.77
C HIS A 55 -2.62 -0.99 9.36
N GLY A 56 -1.45 -1.56 9.04
CA GLY A 56 -1.21 -2.15 7.73
C GLY A 56 -1.24 -1.12 6.58
N PHE A 57 -2.02 -1.39 5.53
CA PHE A 57 -2.07 -0.57 4.30
C PHE A 57 -3.05 0.60 4.44
N ILE A 58 -2.68 1.60 5.23
CA ILE A 58 -3.38 2.89 5.28
C ILE A 58 -2.52 3.99 4.67
N SER A 59 -3.19 4.95 4.02
CA SER A 59 -2.55 6.12 3.44
C SER A 59 -2.03 7.06 4.52
N ARG A 60 -1.10 7.94 4.12
CA ARG A 60 -0.67 9.05 4.98
C ARG A 60 -1.85 9.87 5.51
N ARG A 61 -2.82 10.19 4.65
CA ARG A 61 -3.98 11.01 5.00
C ARG A 61 -4.86 10.34 6.06
N GLU A 62 -5.15 9.06 5.90
CA GLU A 62 -5.93 8.30 6.89
C GLU A 62 -5.20 8.25 8.24
N THR A 63 -3.89 8.09 8.22
CA THR A 63 -3.06 8.08 9.44
C THR A 63 -3.10 9.43 10.16
N GLU A 64 -2.97 10.54 9.42
CA GLU A 64 -3.07 11.90 9.97
C GLU A 64 -4.45 12.16 10.58
N GLN A 65 -5.52 11.70 9.93
CA GLN A 65 -6.89 11.79 10.47
C GLN A 65 -7.08 10.98 11.75
N LEU A 66 -6.53 9.78 11.83
CA LEU A 66 -6.60 8.94 13.03
C LEU A 66 -5.82 9.55 14.21
N LEU A 67 -4.71 10.23 13.94
CA LEU A 67 -3.87 10.87 14.96
C LEU A 67 -4.34 12.28 15.36
N GLN A 68 -5.15 12.94 14.53
CA GLN A 68 -5.54 14.34 14.73
C GLN A 68 -6.11 14.60 16.13
N ASP A 69 -6.98 13.72 16.60
CA ASP A 69 -7.72 13.85 17.86
C ASP A 69 -7.11 13.03 19.02
N GLN A 70 -5.94 12.42 18.83
CA GLN A 70 -5.26 11.64 19.86
C GLN A 70 -4.41 12.52 20.79
N PRO A 71 -4.07 12.12 22.02
CA PRO A 71 -3.09 12.84 22.84
C PRO A 71 -1.71 12.98 22.18
N LEU A 72 -0.90 13.96 22.63
CA LEU A 72 0.50 14.08 22.19
C LEU A 72 1.31 12.84 22.60
N GLY A 73 2.19 12.38 21.72
CA GLY A 73 2.97 11.16 21.93
C GLY A 73 2.28 9.87 21.48
N CYS A 74 1.03 9.95 21.01
CA CYS A 74 0.39 8.83 20.30
C CYS A 74 1.05 8.61 18.94
N PHE A 75 1.16 7.34 18.54
CA PHE A 75 1.77 6.94 17.29
C PHE A 75 1.02 5.79 16.63
N LEU A 76 1.13 5.68 15.31
CA LEU A 76 0.64 4.58 14.51
C LEU A 76 1.74 4.07 13.58
N VAL A 77 1.76 2.77 13.32
CA VAL A 77 2.63 2.13 12.35
C VAL A 77 1.82 1.60 11.18
N ARG A 78 2.29 1.90 9.97
CA ARG A 78 1.67 1.47 8.70
C ARG A 78 2.72 0.94 7.74
N PHE A 79 2.28 0.34 6.64
CA PHE A 79 3.15 0.02 5.52
C PHE A 79 3.47 1.25 4.68
N SER A 80 4.67 1.30 4.12
CA SER A 80 5.07 2.35 3.18
C SER A 80 4.33 2.23 1.85
N GLU A 81 3.91 3.37 1.29
CA GLU A 81 3.25 3.46 -0.03
C GLU A 81 4.25 3.47 -1.19
N SER A 82 5.57 3.51 -0.91
CA SER A 82 6.63 3.59 -1.92
C SER A 82 7.71 2.52 -1.81
N THR A 83 7.81 1.84 -0.66
CA THR A 83 8.86 0.85 -0.37
C THR A 83 8.34 -0.31 0.45
N VAL A 84 9.06 -1.44 0.44
CA VAL A 84 8.76 -2.55 1.36
C VAL A 84 9.30 -2.16 2.73
N GLY A 85 8.41 -1.94 3.69
CA GLY A 85 8.79 -1.59 5.05
C GLY A 85 7.67 -0.88 5.81
N PHE A 86 8.03 -0.40 7.00
CA PHE A 86 7.14 0.32 7.89
C PHE A 86 7.38 1.83 7.85
N VAL A 87 6.32 2.57 8.14
CA VAL A 87 6.34 4.00 8.42
C VAL A 87 5.72 4.21 9.80
N LEU A 88 6.42 4.96 10.65
CA LEU A 88 5.92 5.44 11.93
C LEU A 88 5.38 6.86 11.74
N SER A 89 4.14 7.09 12.15
CA SER A 89 3.55 8.42 12.23
C SER A 89 3.22 8.72 13.69
N TYR A 90 3.52 9.95 14.13
CA TYR A 90 3.34 10.38 15.51
C TYR A 90 2.60 11.71 15.54
N ARG A 91 1.98 12.01 16.68
CA ARG A 91 1.40 13.32 16.99
C ARG A 91 2.29 14.10 17.94
#